data_AF-A0A3S4ITP4-F1
#
_entry.id   AF-A0A3S4ITP4-F1
#
_cell.length_a   1.000
_cell.length_b   1.000
_cell.length_c   1.000
_cell.angle_alpha   90.00
_cell.angle_beta   90.00
_cell.angle_gamma   90.00
#
_symmetry.space_group_name_H-M   'P 1'
#
loop_
_entity.id
_entity.type
_entity.pdbx_description
1 polymer ?
#
loop_
_entity_poly.entity_id
_entity_poly.type
_entity_poly.pdbx_seq_one_letter_code
_entity_poly.pdbx_strand_id
1 'polypeptide(L)'
;MNSRKLKVSLLSLYVCLALCPVDVLAGKLTVEQRLELLESELTANKNELQKTKDELGKYKSKLASLQQSVVENNYRNTVVSNPSGSSPVAENIKNENGELAQSVANTQVKGTQQVAVIDSNGEKNTIESVTLKDISKYVKDDIGFSYQGYFRSGWGTGNHGSPETYAAGSLGRFGNEMSGWFDLTLNQRVYNQDGKTANAIVTYDGNVGEQYNDAWFGDSDNENIMQFSDIYLTTRGFLPFAPDADFWVGKHKLPQYEIQMLDWKTLTTDVAAGVGIENWAIGPGMLDISLSRDDVDVYSRDFEHTTQNEHEFCRCSLS
;
A
#
# COMPACT_ATOMS: atom_id res chain seq x y z
N MET A 1 58.26 50.45 -4.66
CA MET A 1 58.50 49.06 -5.11
C MET A 1 58.61 48.17 -3.86
N ASN A 2 57.54 47.50 -3.40
CA ASN A 2 57.61 46.35 -2.44
C ASN A 2 56.24 45.70 -2.05
N SER A 3 55.22 45.71 -2.92
CA SER A 3 53.93 45.03 -2.62
C SER A 3 53.90 43.54 -3.05
N ARG A 4 54.86 43.08 -3.87
CA ARG A 4 54.88 41.69 -4.38
C ARG A 4 55.49 40.64 -3.45
N LYS A 5 56.31 41.02 -2.45
CA LYS A 5 56.95 40.04 -1.54
C LYS A 5 56.03 39.53 -0.42
N LEU A 6 55.01 40.30 0.00
CA LEU A 6 54.11 39.87 1.08
C LEU A 6 53.10 38.78 0.65
N LYS A 7 52.63 38.82 -0.61
CA LYS A 7 51.61 37.85 -1.09
C LYS A 7 52.14 36.43 -1.27
N VAL A 8 53.42 36.28 -1.61
CA VAL A 8 54.05 34.95 -1.79
C VAL A 8 54.24 34.25 -0.44
N SER A 9 54.53 35.00 0.63
CA SER A 9 54.68 34.47 2.00
C SER A 9 53.37 34.00 2.63
N LEU A 10 52.24 34.59 2.25
CA LEU A 10 50.91 34.16 2.71
C LEU A 10 50.45 32.91 1.95
N LEU A 11 50.74 32.82 0.65
CA LEU A 11 50.39 31.65 -0.14
C LEU A 11 51.17 30.39 0.29
N SER A 12 52.45 30.54 0.68
CA SER A 12 53.23 29.42 1.24
C SER A 12 52.73 28.97 2.62
N LEU A 13 52.13 29.87 3.40
CA LEU A 13 51.57 29.53 4.71
C LEU A 13 50.28 28.70 4.57
N TYR A 14 49.43 29.01 3.59
CA TYR A 14 48.22 28.24 3.30
C TYR A 14 48.50 26.85 2.71
N VAL A 15 49.55 26.70 1.91
CA VAL A 15 49.97 25.39 1.38
C VAL A 15 50.55 24.48 2.47
N CYS A 16 51.26 25.04 3.47
CA CYS A 16 51.74 24.27 4.62
C CYS A 16 50.61 23.85 5.58
N LEU A 17 49.52 24.62 5.70
CA LEU A 17 48.35 24.22 6.50
C LEU A 17 47.49 23.13 5.84
N ALA A 18 47.58 22.95 4.52
CA ALA A 18 46.83 21.92 3.79
C ALA A 18 47.52 20.53 3.76
N LEU A 19 48.79 20.45 4.19
CA LEU A 19 49.60 19.22 4.15
C LEU A 19 49.77 18.53 5.51
N CYS A 20 49.20 19.10 6.58
CA CYS A 20 49.12 18.43 7.88
C CYS A 20 47.69 17.91 8.07
N PRO A 21 47.45 16.58 8.13
CA PRO A 21 46.18 16.09 8.61
C PRO A 21 45.99 16.57 10.05
N VAL A 22 44.89 17.26 10.32
CA VAL A 22 44.40 17.42 11.69
C VAL A 22 43.91 16.06 12.14
N ASP A 23 44.78 15.30 12.79
CA ASP A 23 44.35 14.17 13.60
C ASP A 23 43.39 14.72 14.66
N VAL A 24 42.10 14.59 14.41
CA VAL A 24 41.07 14.65 15.44
C VAL A 24 41.34 13.46 16.34
N LEU A 25 42.21 13.66 17.32
CA LEU A 25 42.38 12.76 18.45
C LEU A 25 41.09 12.88 19.28
N ALA A 26 40.07 12.12 18.88
CA ALA A 26 38.98 11.74 19.77
C ALA A 26 39.61 10.90 20.89
N GLY A 27 40.10 11.56 21.94
CA GLY A 27 40.63 10.91 23.12
C GLY A 27 39.60 9.91 23.63
N LYS A 28 39.98 8.65 23.79
CA LYS A 28 39.12 7.65 24.43
C LYS A 28 38.81 8.17 25.84
N LEU A 29 37.56 8.58 26.03
CA LEU A 29 37.00 9.02 27.31
C LEU A 29 37.41 8.04 28.42
N THR A 30 37.95 8.53 29.53
CA THR A 30 38.38 7.69 30.65
C THR A 30 37.17 6.93 31.22
N VAL A 31 37.40 5.77 31.85
CA VAL A 31 36.31 4.89 32.33
C VAL A 31 35.34 5.62 33.26
N GLU A 32 35.85 6.55 34.07
CA GLU A 32 35.05 7.37 34.99
C GLU A 32 34.14 8.36 34.27
N GLN A 33 34.64 9.05 33.24
CA GLN A 33 33.84 9.94 32.41
C GLN A 33 32.77 9.20 31.59
N ARG A 34 33.02 7.94 31.21
CA ARG A 34 32.02 7.08 30.56
C ARG A 34 30.91 6.67 31.52
N LEU A 35 31.26 6.37 32.78
CA LEU A 35 30.30 6.05 33.82
C LEU A 35 29.39 7.25 34.11
N GLU A 36 29.95 8.46 34.22
CA GLU A 36 29.17 9.68 34.42
C GLU A 36 28.22 9.97 33.23
N LEU A 37 28.69 9.75 31.99
CA LEU A 37 27.86 9.89 30.80
C LEU A 37 26.74 8.84 30.73
N LEU A 38 27.04 7.58 31.07
CA LEU A 38 26.04 6.51 31.14
C LEU A 38 25.01 6.76 32.24
N GLU A 39 25.42 7.25 33.41
CA GLU A 39 24.50 7.63 34.48
C GLU A 39 23.61 8.81 34.07
N SER A 40 24.17 9.78 33.34
CA SER A 40 23.42 10.91 32.76
C SER A 40 22.38 10.44 31.73
N GLU A 41 22.78 9.60 30.78
CA GLU A 41 21.88 9.03 29.76
C GLU A 41 20.79 8.15 30.40
N LEU A 42 21.15 7.34 31.39
CA LEU A 42 20.19 6.50 32.11
C LEU A 42 19.17 7.34 32.89
N THR A 43 19.59 8.48 33.43
CA THR A 43 18.70 9.43 34.10
C THR A 43 17.79 10.15 33.10
N ALA A 44 18.33 10.56 31.94
CA ALA A 44 17.55 11.15 30.86
C ALA A 44 16.48 10.18 30.31
N ASN A 45 16.86 8.92 30.11
CA ASN A 45 15.96 7.88 29.61
C ASN A 45 14.85 7.55 30.63
N LYS A 46 15.18 7.50 31.93
CA LYS A 46 14.16 7.37 33.00
C LYS A 46 13.17 8.54 33.02
N ASN A 47 13.64 9.76 32.80
CA ASN A 47 12.78 10.93 32.73
C ASN A 47 11.86 10.92 31.50
N GLU A 48 12.38 10.49 30.35
CA GLU A 48 11.58 10.32 29.13
C GLU A 48 10.55 9.19 29.27
N LEU A 49 10.93 8.09 29.92
CA LEU A 49 10.02 6.99 30.24
C LEU A 49 8.89 7.44 31.19
N GLN A 50 9.19 8.34 32.13
CA GLN A 50 8.14 8.88 33.00
C GLN A 50 7.20 9.82 32.23
N LYS A 51 7.74 10.70 31.38
CA LYS A 51 6.93 11.59 30.53
C LYS A 51 6.00 10.81 29.60
N THR A 52 6.51 9.77 28.95
CA THR A 52 5.71 8.91 28.06
C THR A 52 4.62 8.15 28.82
N LYS A 53 4.91 7.66 30.04
CA LYS A 53 3.88 7.07 30.92
C LYS A 53 2.80 8.07 31.30
N ASP A 54 3.19 9.31 31.63
CA ASP A 54 2.24 10.37 31.99
C ASP A 54 1.36 10.78 30.79
N GLU A 55 1.94 10.87 29.59
CA GLU A 55 1.19 11.11 28.35
C GLU A 55 0.22 9.98 28.04
N LEU A 56 0.66 8.72 28.16
CA LEU A 56 -0.19 7.56 27.94
C LEU A 56 -1.35 7.52 28.95
N GLY A 57 -1.11 7.93 30.20
CA GLY A 57 -2.15 8.13 31.21
C GLY A 57 -3.19 9.18 30.80
N LYS A 58 -2.76 10.31 30.24
CA LYS A 58 -3.64 11.36 29.71
C LYS A 58 -4.45 10.88 28.50
N TYR A 59 -3.85 10.11 27.60
CA TYR A 59 -4.58 9.53 26.46
C TYR A 59 -5.64 8.53 26.92
N LYS A 60 -5.30 7.67 27.88
CA LYS A 60 -6.22 6.68 28.43
C LYS A 60 -7.40 7.33 29.16
N SER A 61 -7.16 8.40 29.92
CA SER A 61 -8.25 9.14 30.58
C SER A 61 -9.14 9.89 29.58
N LYS A 62 -8.56 10.45 28.52
CA LYS A 62 -9.31 11.07 27.41
C LYS A 62 -10.16 10.05 26.64
N LEU A 63 -9.64 8.84 26.44
CA LEU A 63 -10.37 7.75 25.81
C LEU A 63 -11.55 7.30 26.68
N ALA A 64 -11.34 7.18 28.00
CA ALA A 64 -12.39 6.84 28.94
C ALA A 64 -13.50 7.91 29.00
N SER A 65 -13.15 9.20 28.97
CA SER A 65 -14.15 10.28 28.94
C SER A 65 -14.91 10.35 27.61
N LEU A 66 -14.24 10.08 26.49
CA LEU A 66 -14.89 9.93 25.18
C LEU A 66 -15.89 8.76 25.19
N GLN A 67 -15.48 7.59 25.70
CA GLN A 67 -16.34 6.43 25.81
C GLN A 67 -17.56 6.70 26.70
N GLN A 68 -17.36 7.38 27.84
CA GLN A 68 -18.45 7.77 28.73
C GLN A 68 -19.41 8.78 28.08
N SER A 69 -18.89 9.75 27.32
CA SER A 69 -19.72 10.70 26.57
C SER A 69 -20.54 10.03 25.46
N VAL A 70 -20.03 8.97 24.84
CA VAL A 70 -20.77 8.17 23.84
C VAL A 70 -21.90 7.39 24.51
N VAL A 71 -21.67 6.85 25.71
CA VAL A 71 -22.72 6.15 26.47
C VAL A 71 -23.78 7.12 27.00
N GLU A 72 -23.39 8.30 27.49
CA GLU A 72 -24.33 9.33 27.96
C GLU A 72 -25.18 9.92 26.83
N ASN A 73 -24.62 10.09 25.63
CA ASN A 73 -25.39 10.53 24.45
C ASN A 73 -26.39 9.47 23.97
N ASN A 74 -26.11 8.18 24.16
CA ASN A 74 -27.08 7.11 23.86
C ASN A 74 -28.26 7.08 24.85
N TYR A 75 -28.06 7.52 26.10
CA TYR A 75 -29.12 7.55 27.13
C TYR A 75 -30.06 8.76 27.05
N ARG A 76 -29.70 9.82 26.31
CA ARG A 76 -30.57 10.99 26.11
C ARG A 76 -31.65 10.84 25.03
N ASN A 77 -31.70 9.70 24.32
CA ASN A 77 -32.66 9.46 23.24
C ASN A 77 -33.78 8.45 23.55
N THR A 78 -34.01 8.09 24.81
CA THR A 78 -35.07 7.11 25.17
C THR A 78 -36.14 7.68 26.10
N VAL A 79 -37.08 8.44 25.53
CA VAL A 79 -38.47 8.57 26.05
C VAL A 79 -39.45 8.40 24.87
N VAL A 80 -39.79 7.14 24.64
CA VAL A 80 -40.95 6.52 23.96
C VAL A 80 -41.86 7.36 23.05
N SER A 81 -41.91 6.99 21.77
CA SER A 81 -43.15 6.66 21.03
C SER A 81 -42.87 5.65 19.91
N ASN A 82 -43.82 4.76 19.67
CA ASN A 82 -43.78 3.59 18.78
C ASN A 82 -43.27 3.87 17.34
N PRO A 83 -42.77 2.84 16.61
CA PRO A 83 -41.80 3.03 15.52
C PRO A 83 -42.44 3.53 14.24
N SER A 84 -42.15 4.77 13.85
CA SER A 84 -42.38 5.27 12.49
C SER A 84 -41.11 5.08 11.65
N GLY A 85 -41.25 4.37 10.54
CA GLY A 85 -40.15 3.94 9.68
C GLY A 85 -39.27 5.07 9.12
N SER A 86 -38.13 5.28 9.74
CA SER A 86 -36.97 5.97 9.14
C SER A 86 -35.69 5.57 9.87
N SER A 87 -35.20 4.37 9.59
CA SER A 87 -33.83 3.94 9.91
C SER A 87 -33.22 3.36 8.64
N PRO A 88 -32.01 3.78 8.21
CA PRO A 88 -31.40 3.41 6.93
C PRO A 88 -30.97 1.93 6.85
N VAL A 89 -31.26 1.12 7.87
CA VAL A 89 -31.00 -0.33 7.88
C VAL A 89 -32.22 -1.14 7.39
N ALA A 90 -33.42 -0.55 7.37
CA ALA A 90 -34.64 -1.25 6.96
C ALA A 90 -34.96 -1.18 5.46
N GLU A 91 -34.21 -0.38 4.68
CA GLU A 91 -34.44 -0.22 3.23
C GLU A 91 -33.71 -1.28 2.39
N ASN A 92 -32.71 -1.97 2.95
CA ASN A 92 -31.99 -3.05 2.25
C ASN A 92 -32.66 -4.43 2.38
N ILE A 93 -33.72 -4.57 3.18
CA ILE A 93 -34.50 -5.83 3.30
C ILE A 93 -35.88 -5.67 2.65
N LYS A 94 -35.99 -4.94 1.53
CA LYS A 94 -37.23 -4.93 0.71
C LYS A 94 -36.94 -4.71 -0.78
N ASN A 95 -35.94 -5.38 -1.34
CA ASN A 95 -35.77 -5.43 -2.80
C ASN A 95 -35.41 -6.83 -3.34
N GLU A 96 -35.93 -7.89 -2.73
CA GLU A 96 -35.73 -9.27 -3.22
C GLU A 96 -36.99 -9.89 -3.83
N ASN A 97 -38.14 -9.22 -3.77
CA ASN A 97 -39.36 -9.68 -4.44
C ASN A 97 -39.71 -8.68 -5.53
N GLY A 98 -39.18 -8.93 -6.74
CA GLY A 98 -39.38 -8.04 -7.88
C GLY A 98 -40.86 -7.81 -8.16
N GLU A 99 -41.30 -6.55 -8.05
CA GLU A 99 -42.50 -6.04 -8.72
C GLU A 99 -42.40 -4.51 -8.89
N LEU A 100 -42.49 -4.11 -10.16
CA LEU A 100 -42.88 -2.80 -10.70
C LEU A 100 -41.91 -1.61 -10.63
N ALA A 101 -41.49 -1.23 -11.85
CA ALA A 101 -40.77 -0.01 -12.19
C ALA A 101 -41.52 1.26 -11.78
N GLN A 102 -40.85 2.17 -11.07
CA GLN A 102 -41.14 3.60 -11.12
C GLN A 102 -39.86 4.40 -10.91
N SER A 103 -39.54 5.22 -11.91
CA SER A 103 -38.46 6.20 -11.92
C SER A 103 -38.65 7.20 -10.78
N VAL A 104 -37.71 7.25 -9.82
CA VAL A 104 -37.61 8.36 -8.86
C VAL A 104 -36.12 8.70 -8.66
N ALA A 105 -35.85 10.00 -8.66
CA ALA A 105 -34.55 10.64 -8.84
C ALA A 105 -33.46 10.25 -7.81
N ASN A 106 -32.21 10.29 -8.27
CA ASN A 106 -30.98 10.11 -7.51
C ASN A 106 -30.98 10.88 -6.18
N THR A 107 -31.14 10.19 -5.05
CA THR A 107 -30.85 10.75 -3.72
C THR A 107 -29.38 10.51 -3.40
N GLN A 108 -28.59 11.58 -3.39
CA GLN A 108 -27.20 11.56 -2.91
C GLN A 108 -27.16 11.17 -1.42
N VAL A 109 -26.49 10.06 -1.12
CA VAL A 109 -26.12 9.68 0.25
C VAL A 109 -25.06 10.66 0.76
N LYS A 110 -25.43 11.56 1.67
CA LYS A 110 -24.50 12.42 2.41
C LYS A 110 -23.87 11.63 3.56
N GLY A 111 -22.74 10.98 3.29
CA GLY A 111 -21.87 10.42 4.33
C GLY A 111 -21.08 11.53 5.03
N THR A 112 -21.65 12.16 6.05
CA THR A 112 -20.92 13.08 6.93
C THR A 112 -20.44 12.34 8.18
N GLN A 113 -19.36 11.57 8.06
CA GLN A 113 -18.49 11.34 9.22
C GLN A 113 -17.47 12.48 9.23
N GLN A 114 -17.60 13.36 10.21
CA GLN A 114 -16.72 14.51 10.40
C GLN A 114 -15.67 14.15 11.44
N VAL A 115 -14.39 14.17 11.06
CA VAL A 115 -13.27 14.09 12.00
C VAL A 115 -12.79 15.52 12.25
N ALA A 116 -12.77 15.95 13.51
CA ALA A 116 -12.31 17.28 13.88
C ALA A 116 -10.77 17.33 13.99
N VAL A 117 -10.14 18.16 13.16
CA VAL A 117 -8.73 18.56 13.34
C VAL A 117 -8.69 19.78 14.27
N ILE A 118 -7.91 19.72 15.34
CA ILE A 118 -7.70 20.85 16.25
C ILE A 118 -6.39 21.51 15.81
N ASP A 119 -6.45 22.62 15.08
CA ASP A 119 -5.30 23.52 14.94
C ASP A 119 -5.11 24.28 16.25
N SER A 120 -3.92 24.22 16.83
CA SER A 120 -3.59 24.83 18.12
C SER A 120 -2.94 26.20 17.91
N ASN A 121 -3.61 27.08 17.17
CA ASN A 121 -3.22 28.47 17.00
C ASN A 121 -4.25 29.42 17.60
N GLY A 122 -4.45 29.31 18.92
CA GLY A 122 -4.77 30.44 19.81
C GLY A 122 -6.09 31.22 19.67
N GLU A 123 -6.73 31.31 18.52
CA GLU A 123 -7.96 32.09 18.35
C GLU A 123 -8.92 31.45 17.32
N LYS A 124 -10.06 30.99 17.85
CA LYS A 124 -11.26 30.46 17.17
C LYS A 124 -11.10 29.11 16.45
N ASN A 125 -11.67 28.07 17.05
CA ASN A 125 -11.87 26.76 16.44
C ASN A 125 -12.83 26.87 15.25
N THR A 126 -12.31 26.90 14.02
CA THR A 126 -13.10 26.64 12.82
C THR A 126 -13.26 25.13 12.65
N ILE A 127 -14.49 24.64 12.84
CA ILE A 127 -14.83 23.24 12.55
C ILE A 127 -14.92 23.11 11.03
N GLU A 128 -13.80 22.79 10.38
CA GLU A 128 -13.83 22.34 8.99
C GLU A 128 -14.24 20.88 8.97
N SER A 129 -15.40 20.59 8.37
CA SER A 129 -15.85 19.22 8.16
C SER A 129 -15.00 18.59 7.05
N VAL A 130 -13.91 17.93 7.44
CA VAL A 130 -13.08 17.17 6.50
C VAL A 130 -13.83 15.89 6.13
N THR A 131 -14.07 15.66 4.85
CA THR A 131 -14.69 14.41 4.37
C THR A 131 -13.63 13.31 4.19
N LEU A 132 -14.04 12.04 4.17
CA LEU A 132 -13.14 10.92 3.81
C LEU A 132 -12.45 11.13 2.46
N LYS A 133 -13.09 11.86 1.54
CA LYS A 133 -12.53 12.23 0.25
C LYS A 133 -11.40 13.25 0.40
N ASP A 134 -11.54 14.20 1.31
CA ASP A 134 -10.51 15.22 1.59
C ASP A 134 -9.31 14.59 2.30
N ILE A 135 -9.54 13.65 3.23
CA ILE A 135 -8.47 12.86 3.86
C ILE A 135 -7.77 11.99 2.82
N SER A 136 -8.52 11.28 1.97
CA SER A 136 -7.95 10.45 0.90
C SER A 136 -7.10 11.28 -0.07
N LYS A 137 -7.58 12.47 -0.43
CA LYS A 137 -6.84 13.41 -1.28
C LYS A 137 -5.57 13.91 -0.58
N TYR A 138 -5.67 14.34 0.67
CA TYR A 138 -4.52 14.79 1.46
C TYR A 138 -3.46 13.70 1.61
N VAL A 139 -3.84 12.46 1.95
CA VAL A 139 -2.91 11.31 2.07
C VAL A 139 -2.25 11.00 0.72
N LYS A 140 -2.99 11.08 -0.39
CA LYS A 140 -2.41 10.86 -1.73
C LYS A 140 -1.44 11.98 -2.14
N ASP A 141 -1.79 13.23 -1.86
CA ASP A 141 -1.03 14.39 -2.30
C ASP A 141 0.20 14.65 -1.42
N ASP A 142 0.08 14.47 -0.09
CA ASP A 142 1.15 14.73 0.89
C ASP A 142 2.01 13.48 1.15
N ILE A 143 1.37 12.37 1.56
CA ILE A 143 2.08 11.11 1.90
C ILE A 143 2.45 10.33 0.64
N GLY A 144 1.70 10.50 -0.46
CA GLY A 144 1.96 9.76 -1.69
C GLY A 144 1.54 8.29 -1.62
N PHE A 145 0.75 7.92 -0.62
CA PHE A 145 0.27 6.56 -0.43
C PHE A 145 -1.11 6.37 -1.05
N SER A 146 -1.31 5.24 -1.71
CA SER A 146 -2.61 4.80 -2.22
C SER A 146 -2.73 3.28 -2.12
N TYR A 147 -3.97 2.82 -2.00
CA TYR A 147 -4.31 1.41 -2.10
C TYR A 147 -5.43 1.25 -3.11
N GLN A 148 -5.43 0.11 -3.79
CA GLN A 148 -6.48 -0.33 -4.69
C GLN A 148 -6.52 -1.85 -4.69
N GLY A 149 -7.61 -2.42 -5.16
CA GLY A 149 -7.75 -3.86 -5.12
C GLY A 149 -9.08 -4.34 -5.68
N TYR A 150 -9.19 -5.65 -5.70
CA TYR A 150 -10.39 -6.39 -6.03
C TYR A 150 -10.61 -7.42 -4.93
N PHE A 151 -11.86 -7.69 -4.59
CA PHE A 151 -12.16 -8.84 -3.75
C PHE A 151 -13.52 -9.43 -4.14
N ARG A 152 -13.63 -10.74 -3.99
CA ARG A 152 -14.89 -11.47 -4.03
C ARG A 152 -14.97 -12.35 -2.79
N SER A 153 -16.18 -12.46 -2.26
CA SER A 153 -16.53 -13.40 -1.22
C SER A 153 -18.05 -13.60 -1.28
N GLY A 154 -18.51 -14.75 -0.83
CA GLY A 154 -19.92 -15.07 -0.86
C GLY A 154 -20.30 -16.18 0.10
N TRP A 155 -21.49 -16.71 -0.13
CA TRP A 155 -21.93 -17.95 0.46
C TRP A 155 -22.84 -18.64 -0.55
N GLY A 156 -22.78 -19.96 -0.57
CA GLY A 156 -23.56 -20.78 -1.50
C GLY A 156 -24.02 -22.05 -0.81
N THR A 157 -25.07 -22.66 -1.35
CA THR A 157 -25.55 -23.97 -0.90
C THR A 157 -25.77 -24.88 -2.10
N GLY A 158 -25.48 -26.16 -1.93
CA GLY A 158 -25.72 -27.20 -2.94
C GLY A 158 -26.84 -28.13 -2.50
N ASN A 159 -27.54 -28.72 -3.48
CA ASN A 159 -28.56 -29.74 -3.22
C ASN A 159 -27.98 -31.14 -3.00
N HIS A 160 -26.67 -31.34 -3.25
CA HIS A 160 -25.97 -32.63 -3.13
C HIS A 160 -24.64 -32.51 -2.39
N GLY A 161 -24.52 -31.59 -1.44
CA GLY A 161 -23.30 -31.34 -0.68
C GLY A 161 -22.81 -29.90 -0.80
N SER A 162 -21.51 -29.69 -0.59
CA SER A 162 -20.88 -28.38 -0.75
C SER A 162 -21.09 -27.84 -2.17
N PRO A 163 -21.29 -26.51 -2.32
CA PRO A 163 -21.40 -25.92 -3.65
C PRO A 163 -20.07 -26.05 -4.41
N GLU A 164 -20.15 -26.42 -5.68
CA GLU A 164 -18.99 -26.62 -6.54
C GLU A 164 -18.99 -25.65 -7.72
N THR A 165 -17.78 -25.26 -8.15
CA THR A 165 -17.57 -24.46 -9.35
C THR A 165 -17.64 -25.34 -10.59
N TYR A 166 -18.38 -24.93 -11.62
CA TYR A 166 -18.53 -25.71 -12.86
C TYR A 166 -17.97 -24.97 -14.08
N ALA A 167 -17.07 -25.60 -14.84
CA ALA A 167 -16.48 -25.04 -16.05
C ALA A 167 -15.92 -23.61 -15.89
N ALA A 168 -15.10 -23.41 -14.85
CA ALA A 168 -14.37 -22.18 -14.59
C ALA A 168 -13.60 -21.70 -15.84
N GLY A 169 -13.60 -20.39 -16.10
CA GLY A 169 -12.93 -19.82 -17.27
C GLY A 169 -13.69 -19.96 -18.60
N SER A 170 -14.88 -20.59 -18.61
CA SER A 170 -15.63 -20.86 -19.87
C SER A 170 -17.14 -20.58 -19.80
N LEU A 171 -17.85 -21.05 -18.76
CA LEU A 171 -19.32 -20.90 -18.67
C LEU A 171 -19.74 -19.51 -18.19
N GLY A 172 -18.84 -18.80 -17.53
CA GLY A 172 -19.06 -17.51 -16.89
C GLY A 172 -19.09 -17.60 -15.37
N ARG A 173 -18.75 -16.49 -14.71
CA ARG A 173 -18.52 -16.44 -13.26
C ARG A 173 -19.73 -16.12 -12.39
N PHE A 174 -20.82 -15.60 -12.95
CA PHE A 174 -21.97 -15.18 -12.14
C PHE A 174 -22.62 -16.37 -11.42
N GLY A 175 -22.56 -16.39 -10.08
CA GLY A 175 -23.07 -17.47 -9.25
C GLY A 175 -22.32 -18.79 -9.38
N ASN A 176 -21.09 -18.77 -9.91
CA ASN A 176 -20.32 -19.96 -10.27
C ASN A 176 -18.86 -19.88 -9.77
N GLU A 177 -18.58 -19.04 -8.77
CA GLU A 177 -17.29 -18.96 -8.06
C GLU A 177 -17.57 -19.26 -6.58
N MET A 178 -17.01 -20.35 -6.06
CA MET A 178 -17.32 -20.88 -4.71
C MET A 178 -16.20 -20.64 -3.68
N SER A 179 -15.22 -19.80 -4.02
CA SER A 179 -14.13 -19.38 -3.14
C SER A 179 -13.97 -17.87 -3.13
N GLY A 180 -13.45 -17.35 -2.02
CA GLY A 180 -13.03 -15.98 -1.92
C GLY A 180 -11.75 -15.74 -2.71
N TRP A 181 -11.61 -14.54 -3.28
CA TRP A 181 -10.37 -14.08 -3.91
C TRP A 181 -10.15 -12.63 -3.56
N PHE A 182 -8.91 -12.23 -3.39
CA PHE A 182 -8.55 -10.83 -3.23
C PHE A 182 -7.29 -10.48 -4.01
N ASP A 183 -7.24 -9.25 -4.49
CA ASP A 183 -6.07 -8.54 -4.98
C ASP A 183 -5.98 -7.24 -4.16
N LEU A 184 -4.84 -6.98 -3.53
CA LEU A 184 -4.57 -5.76 -2.77
C LEU A 184 -3.24 -5.16 -3.24
N THR A 185 -3.31 -4.08 -3.98
CA THR A 185 -2.16 -3.29 -4.40
C THR A 185 -1.97 -2.09 -3.49
N LEU A 186 -0.76 -1.97 -2.95
CA LEU A 186 -0.28 -0.81 -2.21
C LEU A 186 0.72 -0.05 -3.08
N ASN A 187 0.52 1.25 -3.23
CA ASN A 187 1.40 2.13 -4.00
C ASN A 187 1.86 3.28 -3.11
N GLN A 188 3.18 3.37 -2.93
CA GLN A 188 3.84 4.42 -2.18
C GLN A 188 4.74 5.22 -3.11
N ARG A 189 4.46 6.52 -3.27
CA ARG A 189 5.37 7.47 -3.89
C ARG A 189 6.56 7.73 -2.96
N VAL A 190 7.74 7.34 -3.41
CA VAL A 190 9.00 7.46 -2.66
C VAL A 190 9.84 8.65 -3.12
N TYR A 191 9.55 9.19 -4.30
CA TYR A 191 10.22 10.38 -4.84
C TYR A 191 9.26 11.24 -5.66
N ASN A 192 9.38 12.57 -5.52
CA ASN A 192 8.63 13.54 -6.32
C ASN A 192 9.34 14.90 -6.30
N GLN A 193 10.18 15.17 -7.29
CA GLN A 193 10.89 16.45 -7.45
C GLN A 193 11.13 16.71 -8.94
N ASP A 194 11.14 17.98 -9.35
CA ASP A 194 11.50 18.41 -10.71
C ASP A 194 10.73 17.69 -11.84
N GLY A 195 9.45 17.37 -11.61
CA GLY A 195 8.61 16.63 -12.57
C GLY A 195 8.96 15.15 -12.71
N LYS A 196 9.86 14.63 -11.87
CA LYS A 196 10.25 13.23 -11.80
C LYS A 196 9.62 12.57 -10.60
N THR A 197 9.10 11.35 -10.80
CA THR A 197 8.42 10.60 -9.75
C THR A 197 8.94 9.17 -9.69
N ALA A 198 8.98 8.61 -8.49
CA ALA A 198 9.23 7.18 -8.29
C ALA A 198 8.22 6.62 -7.29
N ASN A 199 7.65 5.47 -7.61
CA ASN A 199 6.66 4.77 -6.81
C ASN A 199 7.13 3.34 -6.56
N ALA A 200 7.01 2.89 -5.31
CA ALA A 200 7.13 1.49 -4.93
C ALA A 200 5.73 0.87 -4.88
N ILE A 201 5.54 -0.25 -5.59
CA ILE A 201 4.26 -0.95 -5.70
C ILE A 201 4.43 -2.37 -5.20
N VAL A 202 3.48 -2.81 -4.38
CA VAL A 202 3.37 -4.19 -3.89
C VAL A 202 1.93 -4.64 -4.05
N THR A 203 1.70 -5.73 -4.77
CA THR A 203 0.40 -6.40 -4.86
C THR A 203 0.44 -7.74 -4.15
N TYR A 204 -0.51 -7.91 -3.23
CA TYR A 204 -0.84 -9.19 -2.62
C TYR A 204 -2.06 -9.75 -3.34
N ASP A 205 -2.02 -11.00 -3.76
CA ASP A 205 -3.23 -11.70 -4.15
C ASP A 205 -3.32 -13.07 -3.51
N GLY A 206 -4.53 -13.61 -3.52
CA GLY A 206 -4.78 -14.85 -2.81
C GLY A 206 -6.19 -15.39 -2.95
N ASN A 207 -6.27 -16.71 -2.80
CA ASN A 207 -7.52 -17.43 -2.64
C ASN A 207 -7.82 -17.59 -1.15
N VAL A 208 -9.10 -17.46 -0.79
CA VAL A 208 -9.61 -17.69 0.56
C VAL A 208 -10.68 -18.76 0.50
N GLY A 209 -10.43 -19.88 1.18
CA GLY A 209 -11.37 -20.96 1.33
C GLY A 209 -12.54 -20.55 2.21
N GLU A 210 -13.76 -20.67 1.70
CA GLU A 210 -14.99 -20.33 2.43
C GLU A 210 -15.64 -21.55 3.11
N GLN A 211 -15.02 -22.73 3.00
CA GLN A 211 -15.55 -23.99 3.51
C GLN A 211 -15.17 -24.28 4.96
N TYR A 212 -14.08 -23.68 5.45
CA TYR A 212 -13.49 -23.95 6.76
C TYR A 212 -13.69 -22.75 7.70
N ASN A 213 -13.81 -23.03 8.99
CA ASN A 213 -13.98 -22.00 10.03
C ASN A 213 -12.66 -21.31 10.43
N ASP A 214 -11.54 -22.01 10.25
CA ASP A 214 -10.18 -21.58 10.56
C ASP A 214 -9.25 -22.33 9.61
N ALA A 215 -8.43 -21.60 8.86
CA ALA A 215 -7.34 -22.14 8.07
C ALA A 215 -6.25 -21.09 7.88
N TRP A 216 -4.99 -21.52 7.92
CA TRP A 216 -3.84 -20.66 7.66
C TRP A 216 -3.56 -20.59 6.16
N PHE A 217 -3.18 -19.40 5.68
CA PHE A 217 -2.67 -19.25 4.33
C PHE A 217 -1.30 -19.95 4.18
N GLY A 218 -1.08 -20.62 3.05
CA GLY A 218 0.20 -21.26 2.71
C GLY A 218 0.43 -22.63 3.36
N ASP A 219 -0.57 -23.19 4.02
CA ASP A 219 -0.57 -24.60 4.42
C ASP A 219 -0.86 -25.49 3.21
N SER A 220 -0.23 -26.66 3.12
CA SER A 220 -0.37 -27.56 1.95
C SER A 220 -1.72 -28.25 1.88
N ASP A 221 -2.46 -28.23 2.99
CA ASP A 221 -3.66 -29.05 3.18
C ASP A 221 -4.96 -28.26 2.94
N ASN A 222 -4.88 -27.03 2.42
CA ASN A 222 -6.06 -26.22 2.11
C ASN A 222 -5.84 -25.26 0.91
N GLU A 223 -6.93 -24.65 0.43
CA GLU A 223 -6.92 -23.73 -0.72
C GLU A 223 -6.52 -22.28 -0.38
N ASN A 224 -6.24 -21.95 0.88
CA ASN A 224 -5.85 -20.59 1.25
C ASN A 224 -4.42 -20.31 0.82
N ILE A 225 -4.27 -19.40 -0.12
CA ILE A 225 -2.98 -19.01 -0.67
C ILE A 225 -2.88 -17.49 -0.60
N MET A 226 -1.72 -16.99 -0.20
CA MET A 226 -1.37 -15.58 -0.31
C MET A 226 0.01 -15.49 -0.94
N GLN A 227 0.15 -14.65 -1.97
CA GLN A 227 1.41 -14.45 -2.67
C GLN A 227 1.63 -12.98 -3.03
N PHE A 228 2.88 -12.66 -3.34
CA PHE A 228 3.26 -11.38 -3.95
C PHE A 228 3.19 -11.53 -5.46
N SER A 229 2.15 -10.96 -6.09
CA SER A 229 2.01 -10.99 -7.55
C SER A 229 2.78 -9.88 -8.24
N ASP A 230 2.83 -8.70 -7.64
CA ASP A 230 3.70 -7.60 -8.06
C ASP A 230 4.55 -7.10 -6.90
N ILE A 231 5.83 -6.86 -7.17
CA ILE A 231 6.72 -6.09 -6.30
C ILE A 231 7.76 -5.39 -7.16
N TYR A 232 7.57 -4.09 -7.38
CA TYR A 232 8.41 -3.34 -8.30
C TYR A 232 8.51 -1.86 -7.94
N LEU A 233 9.57 -1.25 -8.45
CA LEU A 233 9.74 0.20 -8.46
C LEU A 233 9.46 0.69 -9.88
N THR A 234 8.63 1.73 -10.02
CA THR A 234 8.42 2.42 -11.30
C THR A 234 8.81 3.89 -11.17
N THR A 235 9.32 4.44 -12.27
CA THR A 235 9.83 5.80 -12.34
C THR A 235 9.34 6.50 -13.61
N ARG A 236 9.02 7.78 -13.51
CA ARG A 236 8.65 8.64 -14.64
C ARG A 236 9.52 9.90 -14.66
N GLY A 237 9.91 10.36 -15.85
CA GLY A 237 10.78 11.53 -16.03
C GLY A 237 12.29 11.25 -15.96
N PHE A 238 12.70 10.00 -15.76
CA PHE A 238 14.11 9.63 -15.61
C PHE A 238 14.79 9.22 -16.92
N LEU A 239 14.04 8.85 -17.96
CA LEU A 239 14.57 8.48 -19.27
C LEU A 239 14.63 9.72 -20.18
N PRO A 240 15.82 10.24 -20.56
CA PRO A 240 15.91 11.46 -21.38
C PRO A 240 15.30 11.31 -22.78
N PHE A 241 15.28 10.10 -23.32
CA PHE A 241 14.71 9.78 -24.63
C PHE A 241 13.20 9.51 -24.58
N ALA A 242 12.63 9.35 -23.38
CA ALA A 242 11.22 9.05 -23.16
C ALA A 242 10.74 9.63 -21.80
N PRO A 243 10.63 10.98 -21.67
CA PRO A 243 10.36 11.62 -20.39
C PRO A 243 9.02 11.21 -19.75
N ASP A 244 8.02 10.93 -20.58
CA ASP A 244 6.66 10.59 -20.14
C ASP A 244 6.45 9.08 -19.95
N ALA A 245 7.43 8.25 -20.32
CA ALA A 245 7.35 6.80 -20.17
C ALA A 245 7.61 6.37 -18.73
N ASP A 246 6.99 5.26 -18.35
CA ASP A 246 7.21 4.60 -17.08
C ASP A 246 8.31 3.56 -17.23
N PHE A 247 9.39 3.70 -16.49
CA PHE A 247 10.45 2.70 -16.41
C PHE A 247 10.36 1.95 -15.08
N TRP A 248 10.24 0.63 -15.16
CA TRP A 248 10.09 -0.21 -13.98
C TRP A 248 11.12 -1.33 -13.88
N VAL A 249 11.39 -1.74 -12.64
CA VAL A 249 12.27 -2.86 -12.27
C VAL A 249 11.64 -3.63 -11.12
N GLY A 250 11.54 -4.95 -11.25
CA GLY A 250 11.01 -5.83 -10.22
C GLY A 250 10.18 -6.97 -10.79
N LYS A 251 9.38 -7.62 -9.93
CA LYS A 251 8.37 -8.57 -10.38
C LYS A 251 7.15 -7.79 -10.84
N HIS A 252 6.95 -7.71 -12.15
CA HIS A 252 5.83 -7.01 -12.76
C HIS A 252 5.53 -7.58 -14.15
N LYS A 253 4.25 -7.53 -14.55
CA LYS A 253 3.76 -8.00 -15.83
C LYS A 253 3.12 -6.84 -16.61
N LEU A 254 3.26 -6.88 -17.94
CA LEU A 254 2.58 -5.90 -18.80
C LEU A 254 1.05 -6.01 -18.66
N PRO A 255 0.32 -4.93 -18.95
CA PRO A 255 -1.14 -4.90 -18.86
C PRO A 255 -1.81 -6.06 -19.59
N GLN A 256 -2.79 -6.68 -18.93
CA GLN A 256 -3.55 -7.81 -19.47
C GLN A 256 -4.97 -7.34 -19.82
N TYR A 257 -5.51 -7.83 -20.94
CA TYR A 257 -6.93 -7.67 -21.24
C TYR A 257 -7.71 -8.89 -20.76
N GLU A 258 -8.77 -8.64 -19.99
CA GLU A 258 -9.63 -9.67 -19.41
C GLU A 258 -11.07 -9.51 -19.89
N ILE A 259 -11.70 -10.64 -20.25
CA ILE A 259 -13.14 -10.76 -20.38
C ILE A 259 -13.72 -11.08 -19.00
N GLN A 260 -14.17 -10.04 -18.32
CA GLN A 260 -14.62 -10.08 -16.92
C GLN A 260 -15.72 -11.11 -16.65
N MET A 261 -16.67 -11.28 -17.57
CA MET A 261 -17.76 -12.26 -17.40
C MET A 261 -17.28 -13.71 -17.37
N LEU A 262 -16.11 -14.00 -17.95
CA LEU A 262 -15.56 -15.34 -18.10
C LEU A 262 -14.33 -15.58 -17.20
N ASP A 263 -13.79 -14.55 -16.54
CA ASP A 263 -12.47 -14.59 -15.91
C ASP A 263 -11.33 -14.97 -16.88
N TRP A 264 -11.47 -14.62 -18.16
CA TRP A 264 -10.54 -15.06 -19.19
C TRP A 264 -9.59 -13.94 -19.60
N LYS A 265 -8.28 -14.17 -19.37
CA LYS A 265 -7.20 -13.22 -19.65
C LYS A 265 -6.49 -13.60 -20.95
N THR A 266 -6.32 -12.63 -21.85
CA THR A 266 -5.72 -12.84 -23.18
C THR A 266 -4.20 -12.98 -23.14
N LEU A 267 -3.55 -12.36 -22.16
CA LEU A 267 -2.10 -12.45 -21.91
C LEU A 267 -1.88 -13.16 -20.58
N THR A 268 -1.52 -14.44 -20.63
CA THR A 268 -1.18 -15.26 -19.45
C THR A 268 0.34 -15.44 -19.34
N THR A 269 1.11 -14.40 -19.67
CA THR A 269 2.56 -14.51 -19.52
C THR A 269 2.86 -14.51 -18.03
N ASP A 270 3.34 -15.64 -17.52
CA ASP A 270 3.91 -15.73 -16.19
C ASP A 270 5.23 -14.96 -16.18
N VAL A 271 5.37 -14.07 -15.21
CA VAL A 271 6.49 -13.13 -15.16
C VAL A 271 7.05 -13.15 -13.74
N ALA A 272 8.33 -13.50 -13.62
CA ALA A 272 9.08 -13.30 -12.39
C ALA A 272 9.74 -11.90 -12.43
N ALA A 273 11.02 -11.80 -12.05
CA ALA A 273 11.72 -10.53 -12.08
C ALA A 273 12.00 -10.06 -13.53
N GLY A 274 11.88 -8.76 -13.76
CA GLY A 274 12.13 -8.15 -15.05
C GLY A 274 12.38 -6.66 -14.98
N VAL A 275 12.49 -6.07 -16.16
CA VAL A 275 12.55 -4.64 -16.40
C VAL A 275 11.65 -4.30 -17.58
N GLY A 276 11.06 -3.11 -17.57
CA GLY A 276 10.23 -2.68 -18.69
C GLY A 276 10.08 -1.18 -18.82
N ILE A 277 9.66 -0.78 -20.01
CA ILE A 277 9.23 0.57 -20.35
C ILE A 277 7.78 0.47 -20.79
N GLU A 278 6.91 1.18 -20.10
CA GLU A 278 5.50 1.33 -20.45
C GLU A 278 5.19 2.76 -20.83
N ASN A 279 4.10 2.94 -21.56
CA ASN A 279 3.63 4.24 -22.02
C ASN A 279 4.69 5.01 -22.84
N TRP A 280 5.51 4.31 -23.64
CA TRP A 280 6.50 4.98 -24.48
C TRP A 280 5.84 5.54 -25.74
N ALA A 281 5.67 6.87 -25.78
CA ALA A 281 5.15 7.55 -26.95
C ALA A 281 6.14 7.46 -28.13
N ILE A 282 5.76 6.73 -29.17
CA ILE A 282 6.51 6.61 -30.43
C ILE A 282 5.59 7.02 -31.59
N GLY A 283 5.82 8.24 -32.08
CA GLY A 283 5.01 8.81 -33.16
C GLY A 283 3.55 8.99 -32.71
N PRO A 284 2.56 8.46 -33.45
CA PRO A 284 1.14 8.57 -33.08
C PRO A 284 0.66 7.51 -32.07
N GLY A 285 1.53 6.58 -31.64
CA GLY A 285 1.15 5.45 -30.79
C GLY A 285 1.95 5.36 -29.49
N MET A 286 1.51 4.45 -28.63
CA MET A 286 2.20 4.06 -27.40
C MET A 286 2.79 2.66 -27.60
N LEU A 287 3.96 2.41 -27.01
CA LEU A 287 4.62 1.12 -27.04
C LEU A 287 5.00 0.69 -25.63
N ASP A 288 4.66 -0.55 -25.30
CA ASP A 288 5.08 -1.19 -24.05
C ASP A 288 6.07 -2.32 -24.37
N ILE A 289 7.21 -2.33 -23.68
CA ILE A 289 8.26 -3.34 -23.85
C ILE A 289 8.73 -3.81 -22.49
N SER A 290 8.81 -5.12 -22.29
CA SER A 290 9.46 -5.68 -21.11
C SER A 290 10.38 -6.84 -21.43
N LEU A 291 11.41 -6.99 -20.60
CA LEU A 291 12.29 -8.15 -20.56
C LEU A 291 12.15 -8.78 -19.18
N SER A 292 11.71 -10.03 -19.15
CA SER A 292 11.45 -10.75 -17.92
C SER A 292 12.04 -12.14 -17.93
N ARG A 293 12.36 -12.62 -16.73
CA ARG A 293 12.75 -14.01 -16.49
C ARG A 293 11.55 -14.80 -16.01
N ASP A 294 11.52 -16.07 -16.40
CA ASP A 294 10.59 -17.07 -15.89
C ASP A 294 11.33 -18.41 -15.78
N ASP A 295 11.28 -19.04 -14.60
CA ASP A 295 11.95 -20.30 -14.31
C ASP A 295 10.91 -21.41 -14.30
N VAL A 296 11.07 -22.39 -15.19
CA VAL A 296 10.16 -23.52 -15.32
C VAL A 296 10.85 -24.80 -14.85
N ASP A 297 10.16 -25.55 -13.99
CA ASP A 297 10.60 -26.89 -13.63
C ASP A 297 10.37 -27.83 -14.81
N VAL A 298 11.46 -28.42 -15.32
CA VAL A 298 11.38 -29.38 -16.41
C VAL A 298 11.59 -30.78 -15.83
N TYR A 299 10.64 -31.68 -16.10
CA TYR A 299 10.80 -33.09 -15.76
C TYR A 299 12.02 -33.67 -16.46
N SER A 300 12.77 -34.53 -15.77
CA SER A 300 13.74 -35.40 -16.44
C SER A 300 13.04 -36.17 -17.56
N ARG A 301 13.74 -36.52 -18.65
CA ARG A 301 13.15 -37.24 -19.79
C ARG A 301 12.51 -38.58 -19.39
N ASP A 302 12.86 -39.07 -18.21
CA ASP A 302 12.45 -40.34 -17.65
C ASP A 302 11.32 -40.16 -16.60
N PHE A 303 10.88 -38.92 -16.35
CA PHE A 303 9.78 -38.51 -15.45
C PHE A 303 9.94 -38.89 -13.95
N GLU A 304 11.08 -39.42 -13.54
CA GLU A 304 11.29 -39.87 -12.14
C GLU A 304 11.69 -38.74 -11.19
N HIS A 305 12.24 -37.64 -11.70
CA HIS A 305 12.67 -36.49 -10.90
C HIS A 305 12.38 -35.16 -11.60
N THR A 306 11.97 -34.15 -10.83
CA THR A 306 12.01 -32.75 -11.25
C THR A 306 13.39 -32.19 -10.91
N THR A 307 14.00 -31.53 -11.89
CA THR A 307 15.22 -30.74 -11.66
C THR A 307 14.90 -29.33 -12.10
N GLN A 308 15.10 -28.36 -11.21
CA GLN A 308 15.06 -26.96 -11.58
C GLN A 308 16.17 -26.73 -12.61
N ASN A 309 15.80 -26.63 -13.88
CA ASN A 309 16.76 -26.36 -14.94
C ASN A 309 17.03 -24.86 -14.93
N GLU A 310 18.28 -24.45 -14.69
CA GLU A 310 18.78 -23.08 -14.85
C GLU A 310 18.83 -22.63 -16.33
N HIS A 311 17.91 -23.09 -17.17
CA HIS A 311 17.73 -22.50 -18.50
C HIS A 311 16.93 -21.22 -18.32
N GLU A 312 17.66 -20.11 -18.13
CA GLU A 312 17.10 -18.76 -18.07
C GLU A 312 16.30 -18.46 -19.35
N PHE A 313 14.97 -18.54 -19.27
CA PHE A 313 14.11 -18.06 -20.34
C PHE A 313 13.93 -16.55 -20.19
N CYS A 314 14.82 -15.79 -20.82
CA CYS A 314 14.60 -14.37 -21.07
C CYS A 314 13.48 -14.20 -22.10
N ARG A 315 12.35 -13.64 -21.68
CA ARG A 315 11.21 -13.33 -22.54
C ARG A 315 11.13 -11.85 -22.81
N CYS A 316 10.99 -11.49 -24.09
CA CYS A 316 10.70 -10.14 -24.54
C CYS A 316 9.21 -10.05 -24.88
N SER A 317 8.49 -9.15 -24.23
CA SER A 317 7.07 -8.90 -24.47
C SER A 317 6.88 -7.53 -25.11
N LEU A 318 5.99 -7.44 -26.09
CA LEU A 318 5.65 -6.22 -26.81
C LEU A 318 4.12 -6.07 -26.85
N SER A 319 3.60 -4.91 -26.46
CA SER A 319 2.18 -4.56 -26.50
C SER A 319 2.02 -3.19 -27.14
#